data_AF-A0A6I1YPV5-F1
#
_entry.id   AF-A0A6I1YPV5-F1
#
_cell.length_a   1.000
_cell.length_b   1.000
_cell.length_c   1.000
_cell.angle_alpha   90.00
_cell.angle_beta   90.00
_cell.angle_gamma   90.00
#
_symmetry.space_group_name_H-M   'P 1'
#
loop_
_entity.id
_entity.type
_entity.pdbx_description
1 polymer ?
#
loop_
_entity_poly.entity_id
_entity_poly.type
_entity_poly.pdbx_seq_one_letter_code
_entity_poly.pdbx_strand_id
1 'polypeptide(L)'
;MVRTLARSRAFAPLLLLLLLLLLPVVLLDTGNLSATVALAATTAAGVALTVCTLIAARTAPVVPPTRVRTAIRDRARRTAFLPQRDPDAPGRRRPRAPGHALPATAA
;
A
#
# COMPACT_ATOMS: atom_id res chain seq x y z
N MET A 1 14.40 -17.05 -1.07
CA MET A 1 14.35 -15.78 -0.29
C MET A 1 12.95 -15.24 0.00
N VAL A 2 11.91 -15.50 -0.82
CA VAL A 2 10.55 -14.95 -0.59
C VAL A 2 9.77 -15.65 0.55
N ARG A 3 10.12 -16.91 0.87
CA ARG A 3 9.42 -17.72 1.88
C ARG A 3 9.71 -17.32 3.34
N THR A 4 10.89 -16.77 3.63
CA THR A 4 11.25 -16.29 4.98
C THR A 4 10.48 -15.03 5.37
N LEU A 5 10.18 -14.15 4.42
CA LEU A 5 9.37 -12.94 4.61
C LEU A 5 7.90 -13.23 4.94
N ALA A 6 7.36 -14.34 4.44
CA ALA A 6 5.98 -14.74 4.76
C ALA A 6 5.86 -15.23 6.22
N ARG A 7 6.91 -15.88 6.74
CA ARG A 7 6.92 -16.42 8.11
C ARG A 7 7.12 -15.32 9.16
N SER A 8 7.94 -14.30 8.89
CA SER A 8 8.09 -13.13 9.76
C SER A 8 6.82 -12.27 9.83
N ARG A 9 6.01 -12.22 8.76
CA ARG A 9 4.71 -11.52 8.75
C ARG A 9 3.66 -12.13 9.69
N ALA A 10 3.75 -13.43 10.00
CA ALA A 10 2.84 -14.08 10.95
C ALA A 10 3.17 -13.76 12.42
N PHE A 11 4.44 -13.44 12.73
CA PHE A 11 4.87 -13.07 14.08
C PHE A 11 4.59 -11.61 14.42
N ALA A 12 4.52 -10.72 13.42
CA ALA A 12 4.20 -9.31 13.61
C ALA A 12 2.86 -9.04 14.35
N PRO A 13 1.71 -9.68 14.00
CA PRO A 13 0.46 -9.46 14.71
C PRO A 13 0.48 -10.03 16.14
N LEU A 14 1.16 -11.16 16.36
CA LEU A 14 1.32 -11.75 17.69
C LEU A 14 2.13 -10.83 18.61
N LEU A 15 3.26 -10.31 18.10
CA LEU A 15 4.11 -9.37 18.82
C LEU A 15 3.37 -8.07 19.13
N LEU A 16 2.61 -7.54 18.15
CA LEU A 16 1.80 -6.35 18.34
C LEU A 16 0.72 -6.57 19.41
N LEU A 17 0.02 -7.71 19.38
CA LEU A 17 -0.99 -8.06 20.38
C LEU A 17 -0.37 -8.19 21.78
N LEU A 18 0.79 -8.84 21.88
CA LEU A 18 1.51 -8.96 23.14
C LEU A 18 1.90 -7.59 23.70
N LEU A 19 2.46 -6.71 22.86
CA LEU A 19 2.82 -5.35 23.26
C LEU A 19 1.60 -4.54 23.69
N LEU A 20 0.48 -4.68 22.97
CA LEU A 20 -0.79 -4.01 23.27
C LEU A 20 -1.35 -4.41 24.64
N LEU A 21 -1.12 -5.65 25.07
CA LEU A 21 -1.62 -6.18 26.33
C LEU A 21 -0.65 -5.92 27.50
N LEU A 22 0.66 -6.01 27.27
CA LEU A 22 1.67 -5.83 28.32
C LEU A 22 1.87 -4.37 28.70
N LEU A 23 1.85 -3.45 27.73
CA LEU A 23 2.09 -2.03 27.97
C LEU A 23 1.08 -1.37 28.93
N PRO A 24 -0.26 -1.60 28.82
CA PRO A 24 -1.20 -1.05 29.79
C PRO A 24 -1.06 -1.69 31.18
N VAL A 25 -0.73 -2.98 31.27
CA VAL A 25 -0.51 -3.66 32.56
C VAL A 25 0.67 -3.05 33.32
N VAL A 26 1.79 -2.81 32.64
CA VAL A 26 2.96 -2.13 33.22
C VAL A 26 2.64 -0.68 33.62
N LEU A 27 1.82 0.03 32.84
CA LEU A 27 1.40 1.40 33.17
C LEU A 27 0.39 1.46 34.33
N LEU A 28 -0.45 0.45 34.49
CA LEU A 28 -1.35 0.29 35.64
C LEU A 28 -0.56 0.05 36.93
N ASP A 29 0.46 -0.82 36.89
CA ASP A 29 1.34 -1.10 38.03
C ASP A 29 2.16 0.13 38.47
N THR A 30 2.42 1.07 37.56
CA THR A 30 3.08 2.35 37.87
C THR A 30 2.10 3.44 38.33
N GLY A 31 0.81 3.14 38.45
CA GLY A 31 -0.22 4.05 38.95
C GLY A 31 -0.63 5.16 37.98
N ASN A 32 -0.20 5.11 36.72
CA ASN A 32 -0.41 6.19 35.76
C ASN A 32 -1.70 6.03 34.94
N LEU A 33 -2.84 6.24 35.59
CA LEU A 33 -4.17 6.09 34.98
C LEU A 33 -4.35 6.93 33.70
N SER A 34 -3.87 8.17 33.68
CA SER A 34 -3.96 9.03 32.48
C SER A 34 -3.23 8.42 31.28
N ALA A 35 -2.05 7.84 31.49
CA ALA A 35 -1.30 7.19 30.42
C ALA A 35 -2.00 5.90 29.95
N THR A 36 -2.59 5.13 30.85
CA THR A 36 -3.37 3.92 30.49
C THR A 36 -4.58 4.27 29.63
N VAL A 37 -5.30 5.34 29.96
CA VAL A 37 -6.50 5.79 29.23
C VAL A 37 -6.11 6.34 27.86
N ALA A 38 -5.05 7.16 27.77
CA ALA A 38 -4.57 7.68 26.49
C ALA A 38 -4.11 6.55 25.55
N LEU A 39 -3.44 5.53 26.09
CA LEU A 39 -3.06 4.34 25.34
C LEU A 39 -4.29 3.54 24.90
N ALA A 40 -5.25 3.29 25.79
CA ALA A 40 -6.49 2.59 25.47
C ALA A 40 -7.28 3.32 24.35
N ALA A 41 -7.37 4.65 24.40
CA ALA A 41 -8.02 5.44 23.36
C ALA A 41 -7.30 5.34 22.01
N THR A 42 -5.97 5.46 22.00
CA THR A 42 -5.17 5.38 20.78
C THR A 42 -5.26 4.00 20.13
N THR A 43 -5.25 2.96 20.95
CA THR A 43 -5.34 1.56 20.48
C THR A 43 -6.73 1.25 19.96
N ALA A 44 -7.79 1.71 20.62
CA ALA A 44 -9.16 1.61 20.11
C ALA A 44 -9.32 2.31 18.75
N ALA A 45 -8.79 3.53 18.60
CA ALA A 45 -8.80 4.25 17.34
C ALA A 45 -8.01 3.49 16.24
N GLY A 46 -6.83 2.96 16.58
CA GLY A 46 -6.03 2.15 15.67
C GLY A 46 -6.75 0.87 15.21
N VAL A 47 -7.42 0.17 16.13
CA VAL A 47 -8.25 -1.00 15.79
C VAL A 47 -9.41 -0.62 14.89
N ALA A 48 -10.12 0.47 15.17
CA ALA A 48 -11.21 0.94 14.32
C ALA A 48 -10.73 1.27 12.89
N LEU A 49 -9.59 1.95 12.76
CA LEU A 49 -9.00 2.29 11.46
C LEU A 49 -8.51 1.05 10.70
N THR A 50 -7.87 0.10 11.37
CA THR A 50 -7.41 -1.15 10.75
C THR A 50 -8.60 -1.99 10.27
N VAL A 51 -9.67 -2.10 11.07
CA VAL A 51 -10.90 -2.79 10.64
C VAL A 51 -11.52 -2.08 9.43
N CYS A 52 -11.63 -0.74 9.46
CA CYS A 52 -12.19 0.03 8.37
C CYS A 52 -11.38 -0.14 7.06
N THR A 53 -10.06 -0.10 7.15
CA THR A 53 -9.17 -0.31 5.99
C THR A 53 -9.23 -1.74 5.46
N LEU A 54 -9.33 -2.74 6.33
CA LEU A 54 -9.51 -4.14 5.92
C LEU A 54 -10.84 -4.35 5.20
N ILE A 55 -11.93 -3.79 5.73
CA ILE A 55 -13.25 -3.83 5.07
C ILE A 55 -13.15 -3.14 3.71
N ALA A 56 -12.61 -1.92 3.66
CA ALA A 56 -12.44 -1.17 2.41
C ALA A 56 -11.62 -1.96 1.37
N ALA A 57 -10.52 -2.58 1.79
CA ALA A 57 -9.67 -3.40 0.93
C ALA A 57 -10.38 -4.67 0.42
N ARG A 58 -11.25 -5.28 1.23
CA ARG A 58 -12.05 -6.47 0.84
C ARG A 58 -13.20 -6.10 -0.08
N THR A 59 -13.78 -4.91 0.08
CA THR A 59 -14.86 -4.40 -0.78
C THR A 59 -14.34 -3.81 -2.10
N ALA A 60 -13.02 -3.59 -2.22
CA ALA A 60 -12.44 -3.08 -3.45
C ALA A 60 -12.72 -4.08 -4.60
N PRO A 61 -13.33 -3.64 -5.71
CA PRO A 61 -13.66 -4.53 -6.81
C PRO A 61 -12.38 -5.14 -7.38
N VAL A 62 -12.41 -6.44 -7.66
CA VAL A 62 -11.29 -7.14 -8.29
C VAL A 62 -11.16 -6.61 -9.71
N VAL A 63 -10.15 -5.76 -9.92
CA VAL A 63 -9.86 -5.16 -11.23
C VAL A 63 -8.79 -5.98 -11.93
N PRO A 64 -9.04 -6.53 -13.14
CA PRO A 64 -8.00 -7.23 -13.88
C PRO A 64 -6.85 -6.24 -14.17
N PRO A 65 -5.58 -6.68 -14.11
CA PRO A 65 -4.43 -5.79 -14.27
C PRO A 65 -4.41 -5.08 -15.64
N THR A 66 -5.08 -5.66 -16.63
CA THR A 66 -5.29 -5.08 -17.96
C THR A 66 -6.24 -3.87 -17.93
N ARG A 67 -7.16 -3.77 -16.96
CA ARG A 67 -8.12 -2.65 -16.86
C ARG A 67 -7.43 -1.32 -16.59
N VAL A 68 -6.30 -1.32 -15.87
CA VAL A 68 -5.52 -0.09 -15.66
C VAL A 68 -5.00 0.41 -17.00
N ARG A 69 -4.44 -0.50 -17.82
CA ARG A 69 -3.95 -0.16 -19.17
C ARG A 69 -5.07 0.31 -20.09
N THR A 70 -6.23 -0.35 -20.06
CA THR A 70 -7.37 0.07 -20.90
C THR A 70 -7.99 1.37 -20.41
N ALA A 71 -8.11 1.59 -19.10
CA ALA A 71 -8.61 2.84 -18.54
C ALA A 71 -7.68 4.03 -18.86
N ILE A 72 -6.36 3.83 -18.82
CA ILE A 72 -5.40 4.87 -19.24
C ILE A 72 -5.56 5.15 -20.73
N ARG A 73 -5.66 4.11 -21.57
CA ARG A 73 -5.83 4.28 -23.02
C ARG A 73 -7.15 4.95 -23.37
N ASP A 74 -8.20 4.63 -22.65
CA ASP A 74 -9.53 5.23 -22.80
C ASP A 74 -9.54 6.70 -22.35
N ARG A 75 -8.87 7.02 -21.23
CA ARG A 75 -8.65 8.40 -20.78
C ARG A 75 -7.84 9.20 -21.79
N ALA A 76 -6.81 8.60 -22.39
CA ALA A 76 -6.01 9.24 -23.43
C ALA A 76 -6.87 9.59 -24.65
N ARG A 77 -7.68 8.64 -25.14
CA ARG A 77 -8.61 8.85 -26.27
C ARG A 77 -9.60 9.99 -26.00
N ARG A 78 -10.21 10.05 -24.81
CA ARG A 78 -11.15 11.13 -24.44
C ARG A 78 -10.50 12.53 -24.45
N THR A 79 -9.18 12.61 -24.32
CA THR A 79 -8.44 13.88 -24.29
C THR A 79 -7.48 14.06 -25.47
N ALA A 80 -7.67 13.28 -26.54
CA ALA A 80 -6.77 13.26 -27.70
C ALA A 80 -6.78 14.55 -28.53
N PHE A 81 -7.72 15.46 -28.28
CA PHE A 81 -7.80 16.76 -28.94
C PHE A 81 -6.65 17.71 -28.53
N LEU A 82 -5.97 17.46 -27.41
CA LEU A 82 -4.82 18.26 -26.99
C LEU A 82 -3.57 17.80 -27.75
N PRO A 83 -2.94 18.66 -28.58
CA PRO A 83 -1.78 18.28 -29.40
C PRO A 83 -0.57 17.80 -28.59
N GLN A 84 -0.54 18.11 -27.29
CA GLN A 84 0.52 17.73 -26.36
C GLN A 84 0.24 16.43 -25.60
N ARG A 85 -0.97 15.85 -25.71
CA ARG A 85 -1.39 14.69 -24.89
C ARG A 85 -1.16 13.33 -25.50
N ASP A 86 -1.05 13.23 -26.82
CA ASP A 86 -0.71 11.96 -27.46
C ASP A 86 0.80 11.89 -27.72
N PRO A 87 1.57 11.13 -26.91
CA PRO A 87 3.00 10.95 -27.13
C PRO A 87 3.29 10.19 -28.43
N ASP A 88 2.29 9.50 -28.99
CA ASP A 88 2.39 8.71 -30.23
C ASP A 88 1.81 9.47 -31.45
N ALA A 89 1.49 10.77 -31.32
CA ALA A 89 0.95 11.57 -32.41
C ALA A 89 1.89 11.61 -33.64
N PRO A 90 1.35 11.61 -34.87
CA PRO A 90 2.14 11.70 -36.10
C PRO A 90 3.11 12.89 -36.08
N GLY A 91 4.38 12.67 -36.45
CA GLY A 91 5.40 13.71 -36.48
C GLY A 91 6.15 13.95 -35.16
N ARG A 92 5.76 13.28 -34.05
CA ARG A 92 6.52 13.31 -32.80
C ARG A 92 7.38 12.05 -32.67
N ARG A 93 8.67 12.22 -32.36
CA ARG A 93 9.51 11.08 -31.97
C ARG A 93 8.96 10.53 -30.65
N ARG A 94 8.61 9.23 -30.62
CA ARG A 94 8.25 8.54 -29.37
C ARG A 94 9.36 8.80 -28.35
N PRO A 95 9.07 9.39 -27.17
CA PRO A 95 10.00 9.38 -26.07
C PRO A 95 10.32 7.91 -25.78
N ARG A 96 11.56 7.49 -26.05
CA ARG A 96 12.01 6.15 -25.62
C ARG A 96 12.03 6.22 -24.11
N ALA A 97 11.16 5.45 -23.44
CA ALA A 97 11.29 5.25 -22.01
C ALA A 97 12.75 4.87 -21.73
N PRO A 98 13.37 5.37 -20.64
CA PRO A 98 14.68 4.88 -20.22
C PRO A 98 14.64 3.36 -20.25
N GLY A 99 15.40 2.74 -21.14
CA GLY A 99 15.46 1.28 -21.20
C GLY A 99 16.02 0.81 -19.87
N HIS A 100 15.39 -0.19 -19.24
CA HIS A 100 16.11 -0.92 -18.20
C HIS A 100 17.40 -1.44 -18.82
N ALA A 101 18.54 -1.12 -18.21
CA ALA A 101 19.82 -1.68 -18.60
C ALA A 101 19.70 -3.20 -18.52
N LEU A 102 19.59 -3.85 -19.68
CA LEU A 102 19.70 -5.30 -19.76
C LEU A 102 21.16 -5.63 -19.47
N PRO A 103 21.48 -6.63 -18.63
CA PRO A 103 22.84 -7.08 -18.46
C PRO A 103 23.36 -7.48 -19.84
N ALA A 104 24.37 -6.76 -20.32
CA ALA A 104 24.99 -7.04 -21.60
C ALA A 104 25.42 -8.51 -21.61
N THR A 105 24.99 -9.27 -22.62
CA THR A 105 25.57 -10.57 -22.92
C THR A 105 27.05 -10.34 -23.21
N ALA A 106 27.91 -10.65 -22.24
CA ALA A 106 29.34 -10.76 -22.48
C ALA A 106 29.54 -11.95 -23.44
N ALA A 107 30.11 -11.64 -24.60
CA ALA A 107 30.69 -12.63 -25.50
C ALA A 107 32.07 -13.04 -24.99
#